data_AF-A0A3N7GWD7-F1
#
_entry.id   AF-A0A3N7GWD7-F1
#
_cell.length_a   1.000
_cell.length_b   1.000
_cell.length_c   1.000
_cell.angle_alpha   90.00
_cell.angle_beta   90.00
_cell.angle_gamma   90.00
#
_symmetry.space_group_name_H-M   'P 1'
#
loop_
_entity.id
_entity.type
_entity.pdbx_description
1 polymer ?
#
loop_
_entity_poly.entity_id
_entity_poly.type
_entity_poly.pdbx_seq_one_letter_code
_entity_poly.pdbx_strand_id
1 'polypeptide(L)' 'LIQEGYLMRTSRGRECTELAYRHLGKINPARGNTLF' A
#
# COMPACT_ATOMS: atom_id res chain seq x y z
N LEU A 1 1.76 -12.93 -1.01
CA LEU A 1 1.63 -11.48 -0.70
C LEU A 1 2.91 -10.69 -0.99
N ILE A 2 4.08 -11.02 -0.42
CA ILE A 2 5.33 -10.30 -0.76
C ILE A 2 5.83 -10.69 -2.17
N GLN A 3 5.89 -11.99 -2.49
CA GLN A 3 6.27 -12.46 -3.84
C GLN A 3 5.26 -12.00 -4.91
N GLU A 4 3.98 -12.02 -4.57
CA GLU A 4 2.89 -11.48 -5.41
C GLU A 4 2.93 -9.96 -5.61
N GLY A 5 3.82 -9.24 -4.92
CA GLY A 5 3.94 -7.79 -5.03
C GLY A 5 2.84 -7.00 -4.32
N TYR A 6 2.02 -7.62 -3.47
CA TYR A 6 0.98 -6.96 -2.67
C TYR A 6 1.54 -6.28 -1.39
N LEU A 7 2.66 -6.78 -0.86
CA LEU A 7 3.30 -6.24 0.35
C LEU A 7 4.78 -5.96 0.09
N MET A 8 5.27 -4.82 0.59
CA MET A 8 6.69 -4.45 0.59
C MET A 8 7.23 -4.34 2.01
N ARG A 9 8.54 -4.53 2.17
CA ARG A 9 9.24 -4.37 3.45
C ARG A 9 9.66 -2.90 3.62
N THR A 10 9.46 -2.35 4.81
CA THR A 10 9.98 -1.03 5.20
C THR A 10 10.71 -1.14 6.53
N SER A 11 11.50 -0.13 6.89
CA SER A 11 12.24 -0.08 8.16
C SER A 11 11.33 -0.16 9.39
N ARG A 12 10.03 0.14 9.23
CA ARG A 12 9.02 0.11 10.29
C ARG A 12 8.08 -1.10 10.21
N GLY A 13 8.23 -1.97 9.21
CA GLY A 13 7.43 -3.18 9.09
C GLY A 13 7.12 -3.60 7.65
N ARG A 14 5.84 -3.73 7.34
CA ARG A 14 5.33 -4.10 6.01
C ARG A 14 4.25 -3.12 5.59
N GLU A 15 4.30 -2.69 4.34
CA GLU A 15 3.33 -1.76 3.76
C GLU A 15 2.67 -2.39 2.54
N CYS A 16 1.40 -2.03 2.31
CA CYS A 16 0.65 -2.42 1.13
C CYS A 16 1.15 -1.63 -0.09
N THR A 17 1.35 -2.33 -1.20
CA THR A 17 1.70 -1.71 -2.47
C THR A 17 0.46 -1.15 -3.16
N GLU A 18 0.65 -0.29 -4.16
CA GLU A 18 -0.45 0.19 -4.99
C GLU A 18 -1.24 -0.95 -5.66
N LEU A 19 -0.56 -2.05 -5.99
CA LEU A 19 -1.15 -3.25 -6.58
C LEU A 19 -2.15 -3.91 -5.61
N ALA A 20 -1.88 -3.93 -4.30
CA ALA A 20 -2.82 -4.40 -3.30
C ALA A 20 -4.06 -3.51 -3.17
N TYR A 21 -3.87 -2.20 -3.17
CA TYR A 21 -4.99 -1.26 -3.12
C TYR A 21 -5.90 -1.40 -4.34
N ARG A 22 -5.32 -1.50 -5.54
CA ARG A 22 -6.08 -1.73 -6.79
C ARG A 22 -6.83 -3.06 -6.79
N HIS A 23 -6.19 -4.14 -6.35
CA HIS A 23 -6.81 -5.47 -6.29
C HIS A 23 -7.99 -5.53 -5.31
N LEU A 24 -7.89 -4.81 -4.19
CA LEU A 24 -8.95 -4.71 -3.19
C LEU A 24 -10.00 -3.65 -3.51
N GLY A 25 -9.84 -2.87 -4.59
CA GLY A 25 -10.72 -1.74 -4.91
C GLY A 25 -10.71 -0.64 -3.85
N LYS A 26 -9.63 -0.52 -3.06
CA LYS A 26 -9.48 0.46 -1.98
C LYS A 26 -8.62 1.64 -2.41
N ILE A 27 -8.94 2.83 -1.91
CA ILE A 27 -8.13 4.03 -2.12
C ILE A 27 -6.91 3.95 -1.20
N ASN A 28 -5.70 4.18 -1.75
CA ASN A 28 -4.48 4.23 -0.96
C ASN A 28 -4.51 5.47 -0.03
N PRO A 29 -4.54 5.31 1.31
CA PRO A 29 -4.57 6.44 2.24
C PRO A 29 -3.34 7.33 2.13
N ALA A 30 -2.20 6.82 1.65
CA ALA A 30 -1.00 7.64 1.41
C ALA A 30 -1.16 8.64 0.26
N ARG A 31 -2.15 8.47 -0.62
CA ARG A 31 -2.50 9.41 -1.69
C ARG A 31 -3.66 10.34 -1.32
N GLY A 32 -4.33 10.09 -0.20
CA GLY A 32 -5.48 10.88 0.24
C GLY A 32 -5.05 12.06 1.10
N ASN A 33 -5.01 13.24 0.48
CA ASN A 33 -5.00 14.56 1.12
C ASN A 33 -4.16 14.66 2.41
N THR A 34 -2.84 14.84 2.26
CA THR A 34 -2.03 15.35 3.37
C THR A 34 -2.48 16.78 3.65
N LEU A 35 -3.42 16.92 4.59
CA LEU A 35 -3.96 18.20 5.02
C LEU A 35 -2.89 18.97 5.80
N PHE A 36 -2.00 19.60 5.04
CA PHE A 36 -1.37 20.88 5.37
C PHE A 36 -1.87 21.90 4.35
#